data_AF-A0A8B3REU2-F1
#
_entry.id   AF-A0A8B3REU2-F1
#
_cell.length_a   1.000
_cell.length_b   1.000
_cell.length_c   1.000
_cell.angle_alpha   90.00
_cell.angle_beta   90.00
_cell.angle_gamma   90.00
#
_symmetry.space_group_name_H-M   'P 1'
#
loop_
_entity.id
_entity.type
_entity.pdbx_description
1 polymer ?
#
loop_
_entity_poly.entity_id
_entity_poly.type
_entity_poly.pdbx_seq_one_letter_code
_entity_poly.pdbx_strand_id
1 'polypeptide(L)'
;MVPSPVTAHQGLREATIRRAALLAELKQLADTGRGIECIPLLVDRADRDKAILALHVWQADQAIFGSSHARACKHLAQTCDWCGTRPKHSYGTLTVGWLLDARTNGARLLAWLTALAADPMIAAWAPEPPDPYR
;
A
#
# COMPACT_ATOMS: atom_id res chain seq x y z
N MET A 1 24.52 6.52 -21.61
CA MET A 1 24.05 7.83 -22.11
C MET A 1 23.14 8.42 -21.05
N VAL A 2 23.53 9.51 -20.39
CA VAL A 2 22.73 10.12 -19.30
C VAL A 2 21.59 10.90 -19.94
N PRO A 3 20.31 10.66 -19.56
CA PRO A 3 19.19 11.40 -20.12
C PRO A 3 19.31 12.90 -19.82
N SER A 4 18.98 13.75 -20.79
CA SER A 4 19.00 15.20 -20.63
C SER A 4 18.06 15.65 -19.49
N PRO A 5 18.38 16.74 -18.78
CA PRO A 5 17.59 17.19 -17.62
C PRO A 5 16.09 17.36 -17.91
N VAL A 6 15.77 17.90 -19.09
CA VAL A 6 14.38 18.10 -19.56
C VAL A 6 13.62 16.77 -19.68
N THR A 7 14.25 15.74 -20.25
CA THR A 7 13.68 14.41 -20.40
C THR A 7 13.46 13.75 -19.04
N ALA A 8 14.36 13.97 -18.08
CA ALA A 8 14.20 13.48 -16.71
C ALA A 8 13.02 14.15 -15.98
N HIS A 9 12.86 15.48 -16.12
CA HIS A 9 11.73 16.21 -15.55
C HIS A 9 10.38 15.78 -16.15
N GLN A 10 10.33 15.55 -17.46
CA GLN A 10 9.14 15.03 -18.13
C GLN A 10 8.75 13.64 -17.60
N GLY A 11 9.72 12.72 -17.51
CA GLY A 11 9.47 11.37 -16.98
C GLY A 11 8.97 11.37 -15.53
N LEU A 12 9.50 12.25 -14.66
CA LEU A 12 9.01 12.41 -13.29
C LEU A 12 7.57 12.93 -13.23
N ARG A 13 7.23 13.88 -14.10
CA ARG A 13 5.88 14.44 -14.19
C ARG A 13 4.89 13.37 -14.64
N GLU A 14 5.21 12.62 -15.67
CA GLU A 14 4.36 11.53 -16.15
C GLU A 14 4.16 10.43 -15.10
N ALA A 15 5.23 10.04 -14.40
CA ALA A 15 5.13 9.06 -13.30
C ALA A 15 4.21 9.56 -12.17
N THR A 16 4.24 10.86 -11.88
CA THR A 16 3.37 11.48 -10.87
C THR A 16 1.91 11.49 -11.31
N ILE A 17 1.66 11.80 -12.59
CA ILE A 17 0.30 11.75 -13.18
C ILE A 17 -0.25 10.32 -13.11
N ARG A 18 0.53 9.30 -13.48
CA ARG A 18 0.09 7.90 -13.43
C ARG A 18 -0.26 7.43 -12.02
N ARG A 19 0.58 7.77 -11.02
CA ARG A 19 0.28 7.50 -9.61
C ARG A 19 -1.00 8.20 -9.14
N ALA A 20 -1.18 9.47 -9.47
CA ALA A 20 -2.38 10.22 -9.11
C ALA A 20 -3.65 9.65 -9.75
N ALA A 21 -3.57 9.24 -11.02
CA ALA A 21 -4.67 8.60 -11.73
C ALA A 21 -5.08 7.28 -11.06
N LEU A 22 -4.12 6.43 -10.68
CA LEU A 22 -4.42 5.19 -9.96
C LEU A 22 -5.08 5.46 -8.60
N LEU A 23 -4.59 6.44 -7.83
CA LEU A 23 -5.20 6.80 -6.54
C LEU A 23 -6.65 7.27 -6.71
N ALA A 24 -6.94 8.04 -7.75
CA ALA A 24 -8.30 8.48 -8.06
C ALA A 24 -9.21 7.29 -8.45
N GLU A 25 -8.71 6.36 -9.26
CA GLU A 25 -9.42 5.13 -9.65
C GLU A 25 -9.74 4.26 -8.42
N LEU A 26 -8.76 4.05 -7.53
CA LEU A 26 -8.93 3.29 -6.29
C LEU A 26 -9.96 3.95 -5.36
N LYS A 27 -9.90 5.28 -5.21
CA LYS A 27 -10.88 6.01 -4.41
C LYS A 27 -12.29 5.89 -4.98
N GLN A 28 -12.44 6.00 -6.30
CA GLN A 28 -13.73 5.85 -6.96
C GLN A 28 -14.32 4.46 -6.74
N LEU A 29 -13.51 3.40 -6.85
CA LEU A 29 -13.96 2.03 -6.57
C LEU A 29 -14.39 1.87 -5.11
N ALA A 30 -13.62 2.41 -4.16
CA ALA A 30 -13.98 2.38 -2.75
C ALA A 30 -15.30 3.12 -2.46
N ASP A 31 -15.44 4.34 -2.97
CA ASP A 31 -16.63 5.20 -2.75
C ASP A 31 -17.90 4.63 -3.43
N THR A 32 -17.76 3.78 -4.45
CA THR A 32 -18.89 3.19 -5.20
C THR A 32 -19.25 1.75 -4.78
N GLY A 33 -18.76 1.30 -3.61
CA GLY A 33 -19.08 -0.03 -3.08
C GLY A 33 -18.34 -1.18 -3.76
N ARG A 34 -17.33 -0.88 -4.59
CA ARG A 34 -16.49 -1.84 -5.32
C ARG A 34 -15.11 -2.01 -4.67
N GLY A 35 -15.03 -1.79 -3.36
CA GLY A 35 -13.76 -1.81 -2.61
C GLY A 35 -12.98 -3.14 -2.70
N ILE A 36 -13.67 -4.26 -2.93
CA ILE A 36 -13.03 -5.58 -3.13
C ILE A 36 -12.08 -5.61 -4.34
N GLU A 37 -12.27 -4.71 -5.30
CA GLU A 37 -11.47 -4.63 -6.52
C GLU A 37 -10.21 -3.77 -6.35
N CYS A 38 -10.11 -2.97 -5.28
CA CYS A 38 -9.02 -2.03 -5.08
C CYS A 38 -7.65 -2.71 -4.93
N ILE A 39 -7.55 -3.73 -4.08
CA ILE A 39 -6.28 -4.44 -3.86
C ILE A 39 -5.84 -5.23 -5.09
N PRO A 40 -6.71 -6.03 -5.76
CA PRO A 40 -6.36 -6.67 -7.03
C PRO A 40 -5.90 -5.67 -8.09
N LEU A 41 -6.59 -4.55 -8.26
CA LEU A 41 -6.19 -3.50 -9.21
C LEU A 41 -4.82 -2.92 -8.88
N LEU A 42 -4.55 -2.59 -7.61
CA LEU A 42 -3.27 -2.05 -7.18
C LEU A 42 -2.12 -3.01 -7.52
N VAL A 43 -2.29 -4.31 -7.25
CA VAL A 43 -1.28 -5.34 -7.53
C VAL A 43 -1.05 -5.49 -9.03
N ASP A 44 -2.12 -5.59 -9.84
CA ASP A 44 -2.01 -5.69 -11.30
C ASP A 44 -1.29 -4.48 -11.91
N ARG A 45 -1.62 -3.26 -11.45
CA ARG A 45 -0.97 -2.04 -11.93
C ARG A 45 0.49 -1.94 -11.52
N ALA A 46 0.83 -2.40 -10.32
CA ALA A 46 2.20 -2.41 -9.81
C ALA A 46 3.11 -3.36 -10.59
N ASP A 47 2.57 -4.49 -11.08
CA ASP A 47 3.31 -5.44 -11.93
C ASP A 47 3.66 -4.84 -13.30
N ARG A 48 2.75 -4.02 -13.86
CA ARG A 48 2.89 -3.47 -15.22
C ARG A 48 3.58 -2.11 -15.29
N ASP A 49 3.54 -1.30 -14.23
CA ASP A 49 4.09 0.06 -14.24
C ASP A 49 5.00 0.33 -13.02
N LYS A 50 6.31 0.48 -13.30
CA LYS A 50 7.33 0.80 -12.29
C LYS A 50 7.07 2.12 -11.55
N ALA A 51 6.35 3.07 -12.14
CA ALA A 51 5.98 4.30 -11.46
C ALA A 51 5.05 4.04 -10.27
N ILE A 52 4.23 2.99 -10.33
CA ILE A 52 3.33 2.57 -9.26
C ILE A 52 4.08 1.91 -8.12
N LEU A 53 5.17 1.18 -8.38
CA LEU A 53 6.04 0.65 -7.32
C LEU A 53 6.63 1.74 -6.42
N ALA A 54 6.74 2.99 -6.92
CA ALA A 54 7.18 4.15 -6.15
C ALA A 54 6.04 4.90 -5.43
N LEU A 55 4.78 4.46 -5.56
CA LEU A 55 3.65 5.00 -4.80
C LEU A 55 3.84 4.67 -3.32
N HIS A 56 3.59 5.62 -2.41
CA HIS A 56 3.65 5.32 -0.98
C HIS A 56 2.43 4.52 -0.52
N VAL A 57 2.63 3.52 0.33
CA VAL A 57 1.53 2.66 0.80
C VAL A 57 0.47 3.45 1.55
N TRP A 58 0.86 4.49 2.31
CA TRP A 58 -0.10 5.33 3.02
C TRP A 58 -1.09 6.05 2.10
N GLN A 59 -0.70 6.33 0.85
CA GLN A 59 -1.58 6.97 -0.13
C GLN A 59 -2.66 5.99 -0.61
N ALA A 60 -2.29 4.72 -0.81
CA ALA A 60 -3.25 3.66 -1.13
C ALA A 60 -4.19 3.40 0.06
N ASP A 61 -3.66 3.38 1.28
CA ASP A 61 -4.44 3.25 2.52
C ASP A 61 -5.50 4.39 2.63
N GLN A 62 -5.07 5.63 2.38
CA GLN A 62 -5.95 6.80 2.29
C GLN A 62 -7.02 6.66 1.21
N ALA A 63 -6.63 6.30 -0.01
CA ALA A 63 -7.55 6.23 -1.14
C ALA A 63 -8.60 5.13 -0.97
N ILE A 64 -8.21 3.97 -0.43
CA ILE A 64 -9.05 2.79 -0.35
C ILE A 64 -9.89 2.76 0.93
N PHE A 65 -9.29 3.11 2.08
CA PHE A 65 -9.90 2.93 3.39
C PHE A 65 -10.19 4.24 4.13
N GLY A 66 -9.83 5.39 3.56
CA GLY A 66 -10.07 6.71 4.16
C GLY A 66 -9.22 7.00 5.41
N SER A 67 -8.18 6.20 5.66
CA SER A 67 -7.26 6.37 6.79
C SER A 67 -6.58 7.74 6.78
N SER A 68 -6.31 8.37 7.92
CA SER A 68 -5.39 9.52 7.94
C SER A 68 -3.94 9.07 7.73
N HIS A 69 -3.03 9.98 7.36
CA HIS A 69 -1.60 9.67 7.22
C HIS A 69 -1.02 9.04 8.50
N ALA A 70 -1.36 9.60 9.67
CA ALA A 70 -0.90 9.09 10.96
C ALA A 70 -1.41 7.66 11.22
N ARG A 71 -2.66 7.36 10.86
CA ARG A 71 -3.26 6.02 11.00
C ARG A 71 -2.63 5.02 10.04
N ALA A 72 -2.46 5.38 8.77
CA ALA A 72 -1.76 4.54 7.81
C ALA A 72 -0.31 4.22 8.25
N CYS A 73 0.39 5.19 8.86
CA CYS A 73 1.70 4.94 9.44
C CYS A 73 1.67 3.96 10.62
N LYS A 74 0.58 3.90 11.41
CA LYS A 74 0.40 2.88 12.45
C LYS A 74 0.22 1.48 11.85
N HIS A 75 -0.60 1.35 10.80
CA HIS A 75 -0.73 0.06 10.08
C HIS A 75 0.63 -0.42 9.56
N LEU A 76 1.42 0.49 8.97
CA LEU A 76 2.75 0.18 8.46
C LEU A 76 3.76 -0.14 9.57
N ALA A 77 3.67 0.51 10.73
CA ALA A 77 4.48 0.16 11.89
C ALA A 77 4.18 -1.27 12.35
N GLN A 78 2.89 -1.61 12.52
CA GLN A 78 2.45 -2.96 12.89
C GLN A 78 2.90 -4.01 11.86
N THR A 79 2.77 -3.69 10.57
CA THR A 79 3.25 -4.53 9.47
C THR A 79 4.75 -4.81 9.59
N CYS A 80 5.53 -3.75 9.87
CA CYS A 80 6.98 -3.87 10.03
C CYS A 80 7.34 -4.74 11.22
N ASP A 81 6.66 -4.57 12.36
CA ASP A 81 6.87 -5.36 13.57
C ASP A 81 6.58 -6.84 13.34
N TRP A 82 5.44 -7.17 12.71
CA TRP A 82 5.09 -8.57 12.38
C TRP A 82 6.04 -9.21 11.37
N CYS A 83 6.61 -8.43 10.47
CA CYS A 83 7.60 -8.89 9.50
C CYS A 83 9.04 -8.85 10.03
N GLY A 84 9.28 -8.37 11.26
CA GLY A 84 10.64 -8.21 11.81
C GLY A 84 11.52 -7.23 11.02
N THR A 85 10.91 -6.21 10.41
CA THR A 85 11.61 -5.20 9.58
C THR A 85 11.59 -3.83 10.23
N ARG A 86 12.56 -2.97 9.89
CA ARG A 86 12.57 -1.56 10.29
C ARG A 86 12.97 -0.67 9.12
N PRO A 87 12.14 0.32 8.73
CA PRO A 87 12.52 1.26 7.67
C PRO A 87 13.68 2.16 8.12
N LYS A 88 14.56 2.53 7.20
CA LYS A 88 15.72 3.40 7.48
C LYS A 88 15.35 4.85 7.80
N HIS A 89 14.22 5.33 7.26
CA HIS A 89 13.80 6.73 7.38
C HIS A 89 12.52 6.85 8.21
N SER A 90 11.38 6.47 7.65
CA SER A 90 10.10 6.47 8.34
C SER A 90 9.11 5.50 7.70
N TYR A 91 8.06 5.14 8.43
CA TYR A 91 6.98 4.31 7.89
C TYR A 91 6.28 4.98 6.69
N GLY A 92 6.18 6.32 6.67
CA GLY A 92 5.60 7.07 5.56
C GLY A 92 6.39 7.02 4.24
N THR A 93 7.64 6.55 4.29
CA THR A 93 8.48 6.36 3.08
C THR A 93 8.31 4.99 2.43
N LEU A 94 7.56 4.08 3.05
CA LEU A 94 7.35 2.75 2.50
C LEU A 94 6.48 2.81 1.23
N THR A 95 6.94 2.13 0.18
CA THR A 95 6.30 2.14 -1.13
C THR A 95 5.61 0.82 -1.44
N VAL A 96 4.75 0.83 -2.47
CA VAL A 96 4.12 -0.38 -3.02
C VAL A 96 5.18 -1.40 -3.44
N GLY A 97 6.33 -0.96 -3.98
CA GLY A 97 7.44 -1.86 -4.30
C GLY A 97 8.08 -2.52 -3.08
N TRP A 98 8.12 -1.84 -1.93
CA TRP A 98 8.53 -2.48 -0.67
C TRP A 98 7.48 -3.48 -0.20
N LEU A 99 6.20 -3.14 -0.32
CA LEU A 99 5.07 -3.97 0.10
C LEU A 99 4.97 -5.26 -0.71
N LEU A 100 5.23 -5.19 -2.02
CA LEU A 100 5.14 -6.29 -2.99
C LEU A 100 6.49 -6.93 -3.31
N ASP A 101 7.50 -6.74 -2.45
CA ASP A 101 8.83 -7.30 -2.64
C ASP A 101 8.77 -8.85 -2.67
N ALA A 102 9.07 -9.42 -3.84
CA ALA A 102 8.99 -10.85 -4.12
C ALA A 102 9.81 -11.70 -3.14
N ARG A 103 10.90 -11.15 -2.57
CA ARG A 103 11.74 -11.86 -1.58
C ARG A 103 11.00 -12.18 -0.29
N THR A 104 9.86 -11.52 -0.04
CA THR A 104 9.01 -11.77 1.12
C THR A 104 7.88 -12.75 0.85
N ASN A 105 7.74 -13.25 -0.39
CA ASN A 105 6.64 -14.13 -0.80
C ASN A 105 5.25 -13.62 -0.37
N GLY A 106 5.04 -12.29 -0.43
CA GLY A 106 3.78 -11.65 -0.05
C GLY A 106 3.58 -11.41 1.45
N ALA A 107 4.53 -11.77 2.32
CA ALA A 107 4.38 -11.62 3.77
C ALA A 107 4.08 -10.18 4.21
N ARG A 108 4.71 -9.17 3.57
CA ARG A 108 4.46 -7.75 3.88
C ARG A 108 3.06 -7.30 3.47
N LEU A 109 2.61 -7.72 2.28
CA LEU A 109 1.25 -7.44 1.81
C LEU A 109 0.23 -8.05 2.77
N LEU A 110 0.41 -9.33 3.14
CA LEU A 110 -0.47 -10.01 4.08
C LEU A 110 -0.48 -9.31 5.44
N ALA A 111 0.69 -9.01 6.01
CA ALA A 111 0.79 -8.32 7.29
C ALA A 111 0.11 -6.94 7.27
N TRP A 112 0.21 -6.19 6.18
CA TRP A 112 -0.48 -4.91 6.05
C TRP A 112 -2.00 -5.06 5.95
N LEU A 113 -2.50 -6.02 5.16
CA LEU A 113 -3.94 -6.32 5.08
C LEU A 113 -4.50 -6.79 6.43
N THR A 114 -3.74 -7.60 7.16
CA THR A 114 -4.08 -8.01 8.53
C THR A 114 -4.13 -6.81 9.48
N ALA A 115 -3.21 -5.86 9.35
CA ALA A 115 -3.18 -4.67 10.20
C ALA A 115 -4.37 -3.74 9.93
N LEU A 116 -4.78 -3.63 8.65
CA LEU A 116 -6.00 -2.95 8.25
C LEU A 116 -7.25 -3.64 8.81
N ALA A 117 -7.33 -4.96 8.67
CA ALA A 117 -8.47 -5.73 9.16
C ALA A 117 -8.64 -5.59 10.68
N ALA A 118 -7.53 -5.56 11.43
CA ALA A 118 -7.55 -5.37 12.87
C ALA A 118 -7.90 -3.94 13.32
N ASP A 119 -7.89 -2.93 12.44
CA ASP A 119 -8.30 -1.57 12.82
C ASP A 119 -9.82 -1.52 13.05
N PRO A 120 -10.28 -1.09 14.24
CA PRO A 120 -11.70 -1.02 14.58
C PRO A 120 -12.51 -0.02 13.75
N MET A 121 -11.85 0.92 13.08
CA MET A 121 -12.51 1.86 12.16
C MET A 121 -12.63 1.32 10.74
N ILE A 122 -11.96 0.22 10.41
CA ILE A 122 -12.01 -0.40 9.08
C ILE A 122 -12.88 -1.66 9.13
N ALA A 123 -12.50 -2.63 9.96
CA ALA A 123 -13.21 -3.92 10.02
C ALA A 123 -13.38 -4.47 11.45
N ALA A 124 -12.57 -4.03 12.42
CA ALA A 124 -12.58 -4.55 13.79
C ALA A 124 -12.40 -6.08 13.87
N TRP A 125 -11.65 -6.66 12.94
CA TRP A 125 -11.42 -8.10 12.93
C TRP A 125 -10.51 -8.50 14.10
N ALA A 126 -11.06 -9.29 15.01
CA ALA A 126 -10.36 -9.91 16.12
C ALA A 126 -10.62 -11.42 16.07
N PRO A 127 -9.70 -12.22 15.53
CA PRO A 127 -9.88 -13.68 15.51
C PRO A 127 -9.93 -14.20 16.95
N GLU A 128 -10.83 -15.15 17.21
CA GLU A 128 -10.79 -15.90 18.48
C GLU A 128 -9.42 -16.58 18.61
N PRO A 129 -8.80 -16.55 19.80
CA PRO A 129 -7.57 -17.26 20.02
C PRO A 129 -7.81 -18.75 19.72
N PRO A 130 -6.86 -19.42 19.06
CA PRO A 130 -6.99 -20.85 18.78
C PRO A 130 -7.17 -21.58 20.10
N ASP A 131 -8.26 -22.34 20.22
CA ASP A 131 -8.47 -23.26 21.33
C ASP A 131 -7.61 -24.51 21.07
N PRO A 132 -6.54 -24.74 21.85
CA PRO A 132 -5.65 -25.88 21.62
C PRO A 132 -6.30 -27.22 22.02
N TYR A 133 -7.52 -27.20 22.55
CA TYR A 133 -8.24 -28.37 23.06
C TYR A 133 -9.54 -28.69 22.31
N ARG A 134 -9.81 -27.99 21.18
CA ARG A 134 -10.93 -28.28 20.28
C ARG A 134 -10.55 -29.26 19.17
#